data_AF-A0A943Y6R0-F1
#
_entry.id   AF-A0A943Y6R0-F1
#
_cell.length_a   1.000
_cell.length_b   1.000
_cell.length_c   1.000
_cell.angle_alpha   90.00
_cell.angle_beta   90.00
_cell.angle_gamma   90.00
#
_symmetry.space_group_name_H-M   'P 1'
#
loop_
_entity.id
_entity.type
_entity.pdbx_description
1 polymer ?
#
loop_
_entity_poly.entity_id
_entity_poly.type
_entity_poly.pdbx_seq_one_letter_code
_entity_poly.pdbx_strand_id
1 'polypeptide(L)' 'MAYYNVCPHCGCNLDPGEKCDCESIKAREQETSRAFYSQFLRANDSNGQMSFVFDHPQGGAIGA' A
#
# COMPACT_ATOMS: atom_id res chain seq x y z
N MET A 1 -4.04 -29.76 -24.53
CA MET A 1 -3.38 -29.22 -23.33
C MET A 1 -3.78 -27.78 -23.16
N ALA A 2 -4.27 -27.38 -21.99
CA ALA A 2 -4.34 -25.96 -21.64
C ALA A 2 -2.91 -25.50 -21.34
N TYR A 3 -2.47 -24.43 -22.00
CA TYR A 3 -1.19 -23.80 -21.70
C TYR A 3 -1.47 -22.59 -20.82
N TYR A 4 -0.63 -22.36 -19.81
CA TYR A 4 -0.68 -21.17 -18.97
C TYR A 4 0.70 -20.52 -18.95
N ASN A 5 0.72 -19.22 -18.77
CA ASN A 5 1.96 -18.47 -18.57
C ASN A 5 2.17 -18.25 -17.08
N VAL A 6 3.41 -18.26 -16.60
CA VAL A 6 3.70 -17.89 -15.21
C VAL A 6 4.34 -16.52 -15.20
N CYS A 7 3.80 -15.60 -14.40
CA CYS A 7 4.40 -14.28 -14.24
C CYS A 7 5.75 -14.40 -13.53
N PRO A 8 6.86 -13.86 -14.09
CA PRO A 8 8.17 -13.91 -13.44
C PRO A 8 8.28 -12.98 -12.21
N HIS A 9 7.35 -12.03 -12.06
CA HIS A 9 7.39 -11.03 -10.98
C HIS A 9 6.59 -11.43 -9.73
N CYS A 10 5.45 -12.10 -9.91
CA CYS A 10 4.59 -12.53 -8.79
C CYS A 10 4.35 -14.04 -8.73
N GLY A 11 4.72 -14.81 -9.76
CA GLY A 11 4.53 -16.25 -9.81
C GLY A 11 3.11 -16.72 -10.13
N CYS A 12 2.17 -15.81 -10.43
CA CYS A 12 0.80 -16.19 -10.77
C CYS A 12 0.72 -16.93 -12.12
N ASN A 13 -0.14 -17.95 -12.19
CA ASN A 13 -0.54 -18.62 -13.42
C ASN A 13 -1.56 -17.75 -14.16
N LEU A 14 -1.29 -17.43 -15.42
CA LEU A 14 -2.08 -16.60 -16.31
C LEU A 14 -2.62 -17.43 -17.45
N ASP A 15 -3.88 -17.22 -17.80
CA ASP A 15 -4.48 -17.86 -18.96
C ASP A 15 -3.95 -17.27 -20.28
N PRO A 16 -4.06 -18.02 -21.41
CA PRO A 16 -3.68 -17.50 -22.73
C PRO A 16 -4.47 -16.24 -23.09
N GLY A 17 -3.79 -15.10 -23.10
CA GLY A 17 -4.39 -13.80 -23.41
C GLY A 17 -4.63 -12.91 -22.20
N GLU A 18 -4.49 -13.43 -20.98
CA GLU A 18 -4.46 -12.58 -19.78
C GLU A 18 -3.10 -11.89 -19.64
N LYS A 19 -3.14 -10.63 -19.22
CA LYS A 19 -1.96 -9.85 -18.87
C LYS A 19 -1.85 -9.77 -17.36
N CYS A 20 -0.65 -9.99 -16.84
CA CYS A 20 -0.38 -9.74 -15.43
C CYS A 20 -0.34 -8.24 -15.15
N ASP A 21 -1.00 -7.83 -14.09
CA ASP A 21 -1.13 -6.47 -13.61
C ASP A 21 -0.42 -6.25 -12.26
N CYS A 22 0.37 -7.22 -11.79
CA CYS A 22 1.00 -7.19 -10.47
C CYS A 22 1.90 -5.97 -10.22
N GLU A 23 2.63 -5.49 -11.23
CA GLU A 23 3.45 -4.28 -11.11
C GLU A 23 2.59 -3.02 -11.05
N SER A 24 1.47 -3.00 -11.79
CA SER A 24 0.54 -1.87 -11.77
C SER A 24 -0.19 -1.73 -10.42
N ILE A 25 -0.55 -2.88 -9.81
CA ILE A 25 -1.10 -2.92 -8.46
C ILE A 25 -0.07 -2.39 -7.47
N LYS A 26 1.17 -2.89 -7.50
CA LYS A 26 2.25 -2.42 -6.61
C LYS A 26 2.51 -0.92 -6.75
N ALA A 27 2.48 -0.39 -7.98
CA ALA A 27 2.65 1.05 -8.22
C ALA A 27 1.51 1.86 -7.60
N ARG A 28 0.27 1.42 -7.81
CA ARG A 28 -0.92 2.07 -7.23
C ARG A 28 -0.93 1.98 -5.70
N GLU A 29 -0.55 0.84 -5.14
CA GLU A 29 -0.43 0.65 -3.68
C GLU A 29 0.68 1.51 -3.08
N GLN A 30 1.81 1.68 -3.78
CA GLN A 30 2.86 2.59 -3.32
C GLN A 30 2.40 4.05 -3.33
N GLU A 31 1.65 4.47 -4.35
CA GLU A 31 1.11 5.82 -4.43
C GLU A 31 0.09 6.09 -3.32
N THR A 32 -0.88 5.18 -3.12
CA THR A 32 -1.87 5.30 -2.05
C THR A 32 -1.23 5.21 -0.67
N SER A 33 -0.25 4.31 -0.49
CA SER A 33 0.50 4.19 0.76
C SER A 33 1.28 5.47 1.04
N ARG A 34 2.00 6.04 0.06
CA ARG A 34 2.75 7.28 0.27
C ARG A 34 1.84 8.45 0.62
N ALA A 35 0.72 8.60 -0.08
CA ALA A 35 -0.27 9.63 0.22
C ALA A 35 -0.83 9.44 1.65
N PHE A 36 -1.23 8.22 2.00
CA PHE A 36 -1.68 7.87 3.34
C PHE A 36 -0.61 8.15 4.40
N TYR A 37 0.61 7.64 4.23
CA TYR A 37 1.69 7.86 5.19
C TYR A 37 2.00 9.35 5.37
N SER A 38 2.00 10.15 4.29
CA SER A 38 2.25 11.59 4.39
C SER A 38 1.15 12.36 5.12
N GLN A 39 -0.11 11.93 4.98
CA GLN A 39 -1.24 12.57 5.65
C GLN A 39 -1.28 12.22 7.14
N PHE A 40 -0.99 10.96 7.48
CA PHE A 40 -1.20 10.44 8.83
C PHE A 40 0.06 10.49 9.71
N LEU A 41 1.27 10.44 9.15
CA LEU A 41 2.50 10.44 9.95
C LEU A 41 3.18 11.81 9.86
N ARG A 42 3.03 12.61 10.91
CA ARG A 42 3.83 13.82 11.12
C ARG A 42 5.12 13.43 11.82
N ALA A 43 6.25 13.58 11.16
CA ALA A 43 7.56 13.43 11.80
C ALA A 43 7.92 14.71 12.57
N ASN A 44 8.35 14.59 13.83
CA ASN A 44 8.97 15.69 14.56
C ASN A 44 10.48 15.72 14.29
N ASP A 45 10.94 16.87 13.79
CA ASP A 45 12.30 17.06 13.26
C ASP A 45 13.41 16.92 14.32
N SER A 46 13.08 17.17 15.60
CA SER A 46 14.06 17.25 16.70
C SER A 46 14.45 15.90 17.33
N ASN A 47 13.69 14.83 17.10
CA ASN A 47 13.80 13.59 17.90
C ASN A 47 13.46 12.32 17.10
N GLY A 48 13.22 12.43 15.80
CA GLY A 48 12.92 11.28 14.93
C GLY A 48 11.61 10.57 15.29
N GLN A 49 10.79 11.19 16.14
CA GLN A 49 9.54 10.60 16.60
C GLN A 49 8.45 10.85 15.56
N MET A 50 7.81 9.76 15.13
CA MET A 50 6.69 9.77 14.20
C MET A 50 5.39 9.85 15.02
N SER A 51 4.56 10.87 14.76
CA SER A 51 3.24 11.01 15.37
C SER A 51 2.15 10.66 14.36
N PHE A 52 1.29 9.71 14.72
CA PHE A 52 0.13 9.34 13.92
C PHE A 52 -1.04 10.26 14.27
N VAL A 53 -1.58 10.99 13.28
CA VAL A 53 -2.74 11.86 13.45
C VAL A 53 -3.94 11.20 12.79
N PHE A 54 -4.78 10.54 13.60
CA PHE A 54 -6.06 10.02 13.13
C PHE A 54 -7.13 11.09 13.36
N ASP A 55 -7.56 11.80 12.31
CA ASP A 55 -8.79 12.60 12.36
C ASP A 55 -9.97 11.64 12.43
N HIS A 56 -10.36 11.26 13.64
CA HIS A 56 -11.59 10.52 13.87
C HIS A 56 -12.75 11.53 13.91
N PRO A 57 -13.78 11.42 13.05
CA PRO A 57 -14.91 12.34 13.10
C PRO A 57 -15.70 12.25 14.42
N GLN A 58 -15.45 11.24 15.27
CA GLN A 58 -16.14 11.06 16.55
C GLN A 58 -15.22 10.51 17.66
N GLY A 59 -14.23 11.30 18.07
CA GLY A 59 -13.85 11.33 19.49
C GLY A 59 -12.63 10.52 19.93
N GLY A 60 -11.74 11.26 20.60
CA GLY A 60 -11.13 10.85 21.87
C GLY A 60 -9.94 9.90 21.79
N ALA A 61 -8.73 10.45 22.02
CA ALA A 61 -7.65 9.66 22.58
C ALA A 61 -8.07 9.17 23.98
N ILE A 62 -8.41 7.89 24.11
CA ILE A 62 -8.36 7.21 25.40
C ILE A 62 -6.89 6.99 25.74
N GLY A 63 -6.29 8.01 26.37
CA GLY A 63 -5.06 7.82 27.12
C GLY A 63 -5.34 6.85 28.25
N ALA A 64 -4.55 5.78 28.32
CA ALA A 64 -4.47 4.89 29.47
C ALA A 64 -3.66 5.55 30.59
#